data_AF-A0A9R0EJ13-F1
#
_entry.id   AF-A0A9R0EJ13-F1
#
_cell.length_a   1.000
_cell.length_b   1.000
_cell.length_c   1.000
_cell.angle_alpha   90.00
_cell.angle_beta   90.00
_cell.angle_gamma   90.00
#
_symmetry.space_group_name_H-M   'P 1'
#
loop_
_entity.id
_entity.type
_entity.pdbx_description
1 polymer ?
#
loop_
_entity_poly.entity_id
_entity_poly.type
_entity_poly.pdbx_seq_one_letter_code
_entity_poly.pdbx_strand_id
1 'polypeptide(L)'
;MRRPDDGRRNIIQGNRARFAGPFQTAVIDNLDEKYSSAVLWAIGIGFSNILIGSVLMVTYLYSVQTGNLHAVTFSMAYNFFAAEAILSLSFVNGWATPIRSMHRKYVHIFLQLCTITTAASGMIIVARNKELQSTAHSASGLLTLLFTLFSSLTGPFALRPVIRRGHCIHMTCGILCFCSSVICLCTGLWKEDFQRWTGQNVIYMLNFFITFYTSLILITTIIKFVNKG
;
A
#
# COMPACT_ATOMS: atom_id res chain seq x y z
N MET A 1 13.96 49.64 -51.36
CA MET A 1 12.70 49.83 -50.61
C MET A 1 12.81 49.10 -49.28
N ARG A 2 12.74 49.83 -48.17
CA ARG A 2 12.76 49.34 -46.78
C ARG A 2 11.43 49.70 -46.14
N ARG A 3 10.73 48.74 -45.53
CA ARG A 3 9.60 48.92 -44.59
C ARG A 3 9.27 47.54 -43.95
N PRO A 4 8.64 47.49 -42.76
CA PRO A 4 9.37 47.41 -41.50
C PRO A 4 9.01 46.18 -40.66
N ASP A 5 9.91 45.81 -39.76
CA ASP A 5 9.64 45.05 -38.54
C ASP A 5 8.73 45.87 -37.61
N ASP A 6 7.66 45.25 -37.12
CA ASP A 6 6.97 45.65 -35.87
C ASP A 6 6.23 44.38 -35.39
N GLY A 7 6.63 43.73 -34.29
CA GLY A 7 6.70 44.32 -32.97
C GLY A 7 5.50 43.85 -32.14
N ARG A 8 5.31 42.53 -31.99
CA ARG A 8 4.30 42.00 -31.05
C ARG A 8 4.56 40.55 -30.62
N ARG A 9 5.66 40.33 -29.89
CA ARG A 9 5.85 39.11 -29.08
C ARG A 9 6.71 39.45 -27.87
N ASN A 10 6.08 39.94 -26.81
CA ASN A 10 6.66 40.01 -25.46
C ASN A 10 5.56 40.24 -24.43
N ILE A 11 4.88 39.17 -23.97
CA ILE A 11 4.39 39.05 -22.58
C ILE A 11 4.21 37.55 -22.27
N ILE A 12 5.29 36.78 -22.14
CA ILE A 12 5.41 35.65 -21.17
C ILE A 12 6.90 35.50 -20.88
N GLN A 13 7.45 36.44 -20.11
CA GLN A 13 8.80 36.34 -19.59
C GLN A 13 8.74 35.68 -18.20
N GLY A 14 8.43 34.38 -18.20
CA GLY A 14 8.76 33.54 -17.05
C GLY A 14 10.28 33.43 -16.96
N ASN A 15 10.83 33.54 -15.74
CA ASN A 15 12.26 33.48 -15.45
C ASN A 15 12.90 32.18 -15.95
N ARG A 16 13.27 32.14 -17.23
CA ARG A 16 14.07 31.05 -17.81
C ARG A 16 15.52 31.23 -17.40
N ALA A 17 15.95 30.56 -16.35
CA ALA A 17 17.37 30.34 -16.11
C ALA A 17 17.94 29.54 -17.30
N ARG A 18 18.70 30.22 -18.17
CA ARG A 18 19.40 29.57 -19.29
C ARG A 18 20.71 29.00 -18.78
N PHE A 19 20.84 27.67 -18.75
CA PHE A 19 22.13 27.02 -18.54
C PHE A 19 23.02 27.22 -19.78
N ALA A 20 24.26 27.66 -19.58
CA ALA A 20 25.25 27.84 -20.63
C ALA A 20 25.89 26.49 -21.00
N GLY A 21 25.17 25.69 -21.78
CA GLY A 21 25.67 24.44 -22.38
C GLY A 21 25.00 24.19 -23.74
N PRO A 22 25.57 23.32 -24.59
CA PRO A 22 25.04 23.06 -25.94
C PRO A 22 23.66 22.35 -25.94
N PHE A 23 23.18 21.94 -24.76
CA PHE A 23 21.88 21.31 -24.59
C PHE A 23 20.88 22.33 -24.02
N GLN A 24 19.91 22.73 -24.84
CA GLN A 24 18.74 23.48 -24.38
C GLN A 24 17.83 22.55 -23.57
N THR A 25 18.14 22.34 -22.29
CA THR A 25 17.17 21.76 -21.36
C THR A 25 16.26 22.88 -20.88
N ALA A 26 15.07 22.97 -21.47
CA ALA A 26 13.99 23.76 -20.91
C ALA A 26 13.56 23.11 -19.58
N VAL A 27 13.98 23.68 -18.46
CA VAL A 27 13.37 23.37 -17.16
C VAL A 27 12.00 24.05 -17.18
N ILE A 28 10.95 23.25 -17.33
CA ILE A 28 9.57 23.74 -17.31
C ILE A 28 9.15 23.83 -15.84
N ASP A 29 8.98 25.06 -15.35
CA ASP A 29 8.57 25.44 -13.97
C ASP A 29 7.10 25.08 -13.64
N ASN A 30 6.65 23.88 -13.99
CA ASN A 30 5.47 23.23 -13.37
C ASN A 30 5.91 22.28 -12.23
N LEU A 31 7.09 22.55 -11.66
CA LEU A 31 7.75 21.72 -10.65
C LEU A 31 7.16 21.92 -9.25
N ASP A 32 6.77 23.13 -8.88
CA ASP A 32 6.43 23.45 -7.48
C ASP A 32 5.16 22.74 -6.97
N GLU A 33 4.07 22.74 -7.74
CA GLU A 33 2.83 22.06 -7.35
C GLU A 33 3.00 20.53 -7.32
N LYS A 34 3.70 19.96 -8.32
CA LYS A 34 3.97 18.53 -8.39
C LYS A 34 4.94 18.08 -7.30
N TYR A 35 5.93 18.91 -6.98
CA TYR A 35 6.89 18.67 -5.91
C TYR A 35 6.23 18.72 -4.54
N SER A 36 5.44 19.77 -4.26
CA SER A 36 4.69 19.90 -3.01
C SER A 36 3.77 18.69 -2.79
N SER A 37 3.02 18.28 -3.82
CA SER A 37 2.20 17.06 -3.74
C SER A 37 3.03 15.80 -3.47
N ALA A 38 4.17 15.63 -4.16
CA ALA A 38 5.06 14.48 -3.94
C ALA A 38 5.63 14.44 -2.51
N VAL A 39 5.99 15.60 -1.95
CA VAL A 39 6.46 15.72 -0.56
C VAL A 39 5.36 15.32 0.43
N LEU A 40 4.12 15.80 0.23
CA LEU A 40 2.98 15.42 1.07
C LEU A 40 2.71 13.91 1.02
N TRP A 41 2.76 13.30 -0.17
CA TRP A 41 2.61 11.85 -0.31
C TRP A 41 3.73 11.08 0.38
N ALA A 42 4.98 11.55 0.29
CA ALA A 42 6.11 10.93 0.95
C ALA A 42 5.98 10.98 2.49
N ILE A 43 5.55 12.12 3.04
CA ILE A 43 5.25 12.27 4.47
C ILE A 43 4.14 11.29 4.88
N GLY A 44 3.04 11.24 4.12
CA GLY A 44 1.92 10.34 4.41
C GLY A 44 2.30 8.85 4.38
N ILE A 45 3.14 8.43 3.44
CA ILE A 45 3.65 7.05 3.37
C ILE A 45 4.64 6.77 4.50
N GLY A 46 5.56 7.69 4.79
CA GLY A 46 6.48 7.56 5.91
C GLY A 46 5.73 7.40 7.24
N PHE A 47 4.68 8.19 7.45
CA PHE A 47 3.83 8.07 8.62
C PHE A 47 3.05 6.75 8.63
N SER A 48 2.52 6.32 7.48
CA SER A 48 1.86 5.00 7.33
C SER A 48 2.77 3.85 7.79
N ASN A 49 4.05 3.86 7.44
CA ASN A 49 4.99 2.82 7.83
C ASN A 49 5.17 2.75 9.36
N ILE A 50 5.25 3.91 10.02
CA ILE A 50 5.33 3.99 11.49
C ILE A 50 4.06 3.42 12.13
N LEU A 51 2.89 3.76 11.60
CA LEU A 51 1.60 3.27 12.11
C LEU A 51 1.43 1.76 11.91
N ILE A 52 1.82 1.22 10.74
CA ILE A 52 1.86 -0.22 10.47
C ILE A 52 2.74 -0.92 11.51
N GLY A 53 3.96 -0.41 11.72
CA GLY A 53 4.88 -0.95 12.72
C GLY A 53 4.32 -0.88 14.15
N SER A 54 3.60 0.19 14.49
CA SER A 54 2.96 0.34 15.81
C SER A 54 1.87 -0.71 16.03
N VAL A 55 1.00 -0.94 15.04
CA VAL A 55 -0.04 -1.99 15.13
C VAL A 55 0.60 -3.37 15.22
N LEU A 56 1.64 -3.64 14.43
CA LEU A 56 2.35 -4.92 14.46
C LEU A 56 3.05 -5.17 15.80
N MET A 57 3.65 -4.15 16.39
CA MET A 57 4.30 -4.25 17.71
C MET A 57 3.28 -4.63 18.78
N VAL A 58 2.10 -4.00 18.79
CA VAL A 58 1.07 -4.32 19.79
C VAL A 58 0.54 -5.75 19.61
N THR A 59 0.31 -6.21 18.37
CA THR A 59 -0.13 -7.60 18.13
C THR A 59 0.96 -8.61 18.43
N TYR A 60 2.23 -8.26 18.25
CA TYR A 60 3.37 -9.07 18.69
C TYR A 60 3.43 -9.19 20.22
N LEU A 61 3.32 -8.08 20.96
CA LEU A 61 3.29 -8.08 22.43
C LEU A 61 2.12 -8.90 22.97
N TYR A 62 0.94 -8.76 22.36
CA TYR A 62 -0.23 -9.60 22.68
C TYR A 62 0.09 -11.08 22.50
N SER A 63 0.74 -11.44 21.39
CA SER A 63 1.09 -12.83 21.07
C SER A 63 2.09 -13.42 22.06
N VAL A 64 3.11 -12.66 22.45
CA VAL A 64 4.08 -13.08 23.47
C VAL A 64 3.40 -13.28 24.83
N GLN A 65 2.49 -12.38 25.21
CA GLN A 65 1.81 -12.45 26.51
C GLN A 65 0.81 -13.59 26.61
N THR A 66 0.06 -13.87 25.53
CA THR A 66 -1.04 -14.85 25.54
C THR A 66 -0.66 -16.21 24.94
N GLY A 67 0.49 -16.31 24.29
CA GLY A 67 0.86 -17.45 23.46
C GLY A 67 0.02 -17.57 22.17
N ASN A 68 -0.84 -16.59 21.88
CA ASN A 68 -1.70 -16.64 20.70
C ASN A 68 -0.93 -16.17 19.46
N LEU A 69 -0.39 -17.13 18.71
CA LEU A 69 0.37 -16.87 17.49
C LEU A 69 -0.53 -16.46 16.30
N HIS A 70 -1.84 -16.69 16.34
CA HIS A 70 -2.75 -16.32 15.24
C HIS A 70 -2.64 -14.83 14.92
N ALA A 71 -2.82 -13.98 15.94
CA ALA A 71 -2.93 -12.54 15.77
C ALA A 71 -1.68 -11.93 15.12
N VAL A 72 -0.49 -12.30 15.62
CA VAL A 72 0.77 -11.78 15.07
C VAL A 72 1.06 -12.32 13.67
N THR A 73 0.76 -13.59 13.40
CA THR A 73 1.09 -14.21 12.11
C THR A 73 0.27 -13.59 10.99
N PHE A 74 -1.05 -13.40 11.19
CA PHE A 74 -1.91 -12.74 10.20
C PHE A 74 -1.67 -11.24 10.10
N SER A 75 -1.36 -10.57 11.21
CA SER A 75 -0.96 -9.15 11.19
C SER A 75 0.33 -8.97 10.40
N MET A 76 1.32 -9.84 10.58
CA MET A 76 2.58 -9.78 9.82
C MET A 76 2.34 -10.06 8.33
N ALA A 77 1.50 -11.04 7.99
CA ALA A 77 1.17 -11.36 6.61
C ALA A 77 0.50 -10.19 5.88
N TYR A 78 -0.62 -9.70 6.38
CA TYR A 78 -1.44 -8.74 5.64
C TYR A 78 -1.14 -7.29 6.00
N ASN A 79 -0.87 -7.01 7.28
CA ASN A 79 -0.66 -5.64 7.71
C ASN A 79 0.74 -5.13 7.39
N PHE A 80 1.75 -6.02 7.42
CA PHE A 80 3.11 -5.66 7.08
C PHE A 80 3.47 -6.07 5.66
N PHE A 81 3.58 -7.37 5.36
CA PHE A 81 4.08 -7.80 4.05
C PHE A 81 3.18 -7.38 2.89
N ALA A 82 1.86 -7.55 2.98
CA ALA A 82 0.97 -7.15 1.88
C ALA A 82 0.89 -5.62 1.72
N ALA A 83 0.84 -4.86 2.82
CA ALA A 83 0.88 -3.40 2.77
C ALA A 83 2.18 -2.87 2.16
N GLU A 84 3.33 -3.37 2.61
CA GLU A 84 4.64 -3.01 2.05
C GLU A 84 4.81 -3.50 0.61
N ALA A 85 4.21 -4.64 0.23
CA ALA A 85 4.19 -5.08 -1.16
C ALA A 85 3.50 -4.02 -2.04
N ILE A 86 2.37 -3.46 -1.62
CA ILE A 86 1.66 -2.41 -2.36
C ILE A 86 2.46 -1.09 -2.35
N LEU A 87 2.97 -0.68 -1.19
CA LEU A 87 3.75 0.56 -1.03
C LEU A 87 5.08 0.53 -1.79
N SER A 88 5.72 -0.63 -1.92
CA SER A 88 6.97 -0.81 -2.69
C SER A 88 6.82 -0.44 -4.16
N LEU A 89 5.60 -0.46 -4.71
CA LEU A 89 5.32 -0.02 -6.08
C LEU A 89 5.24 1.50 -6.22
N SER A 90 5.27 2.27 -5.13
CA SER A 90 5.20 3.72 -5.12
C SER A 90 6.59 4.36 -5.16
N PHE A 91 6.80 5.35 -6.02
CA PHE A 91 8.10 6.04 -6.11
C PHE A 91 8.31 7.04 -4.95
N VAL A 92 7.21 7.49 -4.34
CA VAL A 92 7.19 8.35 -3.14
C VAL A 92 7.44 7.57 -1.85
N ASN A 93 7.51 6.23 -1.90
CA ASN A 93 7.94 5.44 -0.75
C ASN A 93 9.46 5.54 -0.61
N GLY A 94 9.93 6.13 0.50
CA GLY A 94 11.31 6.57 0.65
C GLY A 94 12.36 5.48 0.44
N TRP A 95 12.10 4.25 0.90
CA TRP A 95 13.04 3.14 0.70
C TRP A 95 13.00 2.54 -0.71
N ALA A 96 11.90 2.75 -1.45
CA ALA A 96 11.73 2.27 -2.83
C ALA A 96 12.15 3.31 -3.89
N THR A 97 12.37 4.57 -3.50
CA THR A 97 12.80 5.68 -4.39
C THR A 97 14.05 5.36 -5.23
N PRO A 98 15.16 4.80 -4.69
CA PRO A 98 16.35 4.51 -5.50
C PRO A 98 16.17 3.31 -6.44
N ILE A 99 15.09 2.53 -6.28
CA ILE A 99 14.88 1.28 -7.01
C ILE A 99 14.19 1.57 -8.34
N ARG A 100 14.68 0.99 -9.45
CA ARG A 100 14.05 1.10 -10.78
C ARG A 100 12.64 0.51 -10.80
N SER A 101 11.76 1.01 -11.68
CA SER A 101 10.36 0.59 -11.77
C SER A 101 10.15 -0.91 -11.97
N MET A 102 10.98 -1.56 -12.78
CA MET A 102 10.94 -3.01 -12.99
C MET A 102 11.38 -3.78 -11.74
N HIS A 103 12.38 -3.28 -11.02
CA HIS A 103 12.89 -3.92 -9.81
C HIS A 103 11.87 -3.80 -8.66
N ARG A 104 11.11 -2.70 -8.58
CA ARG A 104 10.00 -2.56 -7.62
C ARG A 104 8.92 -3.63 -7.83
N LYS A 105 8.69 -4.09 -9.06
CA LYS A 105 7.77 -5.23 -9.31
C LYS A 105 8.30 -6.52 -8.71
N TYR A 106 9.61 -6.77 -8.78
CA TYR A 106 10.20 -7.95 -8.14
C TYR A 106 10.13 -7.88 -6.62
N VAL A 107 10.35 -6.69 -6.04
CA VAL A 107 10.17 -6.44 -4.60
C VAL A 107 8.71 -6.71 -4.19
N HIS A 108 7.74 -6.21 -4.96
CA HIS A 108 6.32 -6.50 -4.74
C HIS A 108 6.03 -8.01 -4.76
N ILE A 109 6.52 -8.73 -5.77
CA ILE A 109 6.34 -10.18 -5.87
C ILE A 109 6.96 -10.90 -4.67
N PHE A 110 8.18 -10.51 -4.28
CA PHE A 110 8.87 -11.10 -3.14
C PHE A 110 8.09 -10.90 -1.83
N LEU A 111 7.67 -9.67 -1.54
CA LEU A 111 6.87 -9.36 -0.35
C LEU A 111 5.51 -10.09 -0.39
N GLN A 112 4.90 -10.24 -1.57
CA GLN A 112 3.66 -11.00 -1.71
C GLN A 112 3.86 -12.51 -1.47
N LEU A 113 5.01 -13.07 -1.84
CA LEU A 113 5.36 -14.44 -1.47
C LEU A 113 5.49 -14.57 0.06
N CYS A 114 6.14 -13.61 0.73
CA CYS A 114 6.19 -13.57 2.20
C CYS A 114 4.79 -13.48 2.82
N THR A 115 3.87 -12.69 2.25
CA THR A 115 2.47 -12.64 2.65
C THR A 115 1.83 -14.03 2.58
N ILE A 116 1.95 -14.72 1.44
CA ILE A 116 1.32 -16.03 1.21
C ILE A 116 1.89 -17.08 2.18
N THR A 117 3.21 -17.15 2.35
CA THR A 117 3.84 -18.13 3.25
C THR A 117 3.46 -17.90 4.71
N THR A 118 3.40 -16.64 5.13
CA THR A 118 3.04 -16.27 6.50
C THR A 118 1.54 -16.52 6.75
N ALA A 119 0.67 -16.15 5.80
CA ALA A 119 -0.77 -16.43 5.88
C ALA A 119 -1.07 -17.94 5.91
N ALA A 120 -0.35 -18.73 5.11
CA ALA A 120 -0.46 -20.19 5.14
C ALA A 120 -0.07 -20.76 6.50
N SER A 121 1.01 -20.26 7.10
CA SER A 121 1.43 -20.63 8.46
C SER A 121 0.37 -20.26 9.51
N GLY A 122 -0.21 -19.05 9.40
CA GLY A 122 -1.34 -18.62 10.24
C GLY A 122 -2.56 -19.53 10.11
N MET A 123 -2.88 -19.98 8.90
CA MET A 123 -3.99 -20.91 8.67
C MET A 123 -3.77 -22.29 9.27
N ILE A 124 -2.53 -22.78 9.26
CA ILE A 124 -2.20 -24.05 9.94
C ILE A 124 -2.43 -23.93 11.45
N ILE A 125 -2.06 -22.79 12.05
CA ILE A 125 -2.30 -22.51 13.48
C ILE A 125 -3.81 -22.52 13.78
N VAL A 126 -4.60 -21.79 12.99
CA VAL A 126 -6.07 -21.74 13.13
C VAL A 126 -6.70 -23.12 13.02
N ALA A 127 -6.28 -23.91 12.01
CA ALA A 127 -6.81 -25.24 11.77
C ALA A 127 -6.50 -26.20 12.93
N ARG A 128 -5.29 -26.13 13.52
CA ARG A 128 -4.91 -26.95 14.68
C ARG A 128 -5.68 -26.58 15.94
N ASN A 129 -5.89 -25.29 16.17
CA ASN A 129 -6.55 -24.79 17.37
C ASN A 129 -8.09 -24.81 17.28
N LYS A 130 -8.66 -25.24 16.14
CA LYS A 130 -10.10 -25.25 15.87
C LYS A 130 -10.76 -23.88 16.09
N GLU A 131 -10.05 -22.81 15.74
CA GLU A 131 -10.49 -21.41 15.96
C GLU A 131 -11.51 -20.90 14.93
N LEU A 132 -12.03 -21.79 14.07
CA LEU A 132 -13.10 -21.45 13.12
C LEU A 132 -14.45 -21.31 13.84
N GLN A 133 -14.69 -20.12 14.37
CA GLN A 133 -16.00 -19.71 14.89
C GLN A 133 -16.80 -19.01 13.78
N SER A 134 -18.13 -18.94 13.88
CA SER A 134 -18.96 -18.17 12.95
C SER A 134 -19.05 -16.71 13.43
N THR A 135 -18.10 -15.88 13.01
CA THR A 135 -17.97 -14.47 13.42
C THR A 135 -17.66 -13.59 12.21
N ALA A 136 -17.88 -12.28 12.33
CA ALA A 136 -17.50 -11.34 11.28
C ALA A 136 -15.99 -11.38 10.98
N HIS A 137 -15.16 -11.58 12.02
CA HIS A 137 -13.71 -11.72 11.90
C HIS A 137 -13.31 -12.95 11.07
N SER A 138 -13.86 -14.12 11.38
CA SER A 138 -13.55 -15.35 10.63
C SER A 138 -14.09 -15.32 9.19
N ALA A 139 -15.27 -14.73 8.97
CA ALA A 139 -15.84 -14.58 7.63
C ALA A 139 -14.98 -13.65 6.75
N SER A 140 -14.59 -12.47 7.27
CA SER A 140 -13.72 -11.53 6.55
C SER A 140 -12.30 -12.08 6.37
N GLY A 141 -11.76 -12.84 7.33
CA GLY A 141 -10.49 -13.56 7.20
C GLY A 141 -10.53 -14.61 6.09
N LEU A 142 -11.60 -15.40 5.99
CA LEU A 142 -11.76 -16.38 4.91
C LEU A 142 -11.87 -15.69 3.55
N LEU A 143 -12.63 -14.60 3.45
CA LEU A 143 -12.74 -13.80 2.23
C LEU A 143 -11.38 -13.23 1.81
N THR A 144 -10.58 -12.78 2.78
CA THR A 144 -9.21 -12.29 2.54
C THR A 144 -8.34 -13.37 1.91
N LEU A 145 -8.38 -14.61 2.43
CA LEU A 145 -7.61 -15.73 1.88
C LEU A 145 -8.05 -16.05 0.45
N LEU A 146 -9.35 -16.08 0.19
CA LEU A 146 -9.89 -16.33 -1.15
C LEU A 146 -9.41 -15.26 -2.15
N PHE A 147 -9.50 -13.98 -1.80
CA PHE A 147 -9.00 -12.91 -2.65
C PHE A 147 -7.47 -12.92 -2.79
N THR A 148 -6.74 -13.34 -1.75
CA THR A 148 -5.29 -13.54 -1.82
C THR A 148 -4.95 -14.60 -2.87
N LEU A 149 -5.65 -15.72 -2.88
CA LEU A 149 -5.48 -16.77 -3.89
C LEU A 149 -5.79 -16.25 -5.30
N PHE A 150 -6.93 -15.59 -5.50
CA PHE A 150 -7.29 -15.04 -6.80
C PHE A 150 -6.30 -13.96 -7.28
N SER A 151 -5.87 -13.05 -6.40
CA SER A 151 -4.89 -12.01 -6.73
C SER A 151 -3.53 -12.63 -7.10
N SER A 152 -3.11 -13.68 -6.38
CA SER A 152 -1.85 -14.39 -6.65
C SER A 152 -1.88 -15.14 -7.97
N LEU A 153 -2.99 -15.79 -8.32
CA LEU A 153 -3.17 -16.48 -9.60
C LEU A 153 -3.22 -15.51 -10.79
N THR A 154 -3.79 -14.32 -10.58
CA THR A 154 -3.93 -13.29 -11.63
C THR A 154 -2.69 -12.43 -11.81
N GLY A 155 -1.80 -12.36 -10.80
CA GLY A 155 -0.56 -11.56 -10.82
C GLY A 155 0.38 -11.85 -12.00
N PRO A 156 0.71 -13.11 -12.33
CA PRO A 156 1.55 -13.42 -13.48
C PRO A 156 0.98 -12.92 -14.81
N PHE A 157 -0.35 -12.94 -14.97
CA PHE A 157 -1.02 -12.42 -16.17
C PHE A 157 -0.96 -10.89 -16.23
N ALA A 158 -0.96 -10.20 -15.08
CA ALA A 158 -0.80 -8.75 -14.99
C ALA A 158 0.61 -8.25 -15.38
N LEU A 159 1.63 -9.12 -15.34
CA LEU A 159 2.99 -8.79 -15.78
C LEU A 159 3.12 -8.81 -17.31
N ARG A 160 2.24 -9.51 -18.03
CA ARG A 160 2.27 -9.59 -19.49
C ARG A 160 1.58 -8.37 -20.09
N PRO A 161 2.29 -7.46 -20.78
CA PRO A 161 1.72 -6.22 -21.31
C PRO A 161 0.59 -6.45 -22.33
N VAL A 162 0.53 -7.65 -22.91
CA VAL A 162 -0.48 -8.06 -23.90
C VAL A 162 -1.87 -8.22 -23.28
N ILE A 163 -1.99 -8.48 -21.97
CA ILE A 163 -3.26 -8.83 -21.33
C ILE A 163 -3.74 -7.70 -20.41
N ARG A 164 -4.22 -6.59 -20.99
CA ARG A 164 -4.79 -5.44 -20.25
C ARG A 164 -5.85 -5.85 -19.22
N ARG A 165 -6.69 -6.83 -19.56
CA ARG A 165 -7.71 -7.41 -18.66
C ARG A 165 -7.10 -8.06 -17.41
N GLY A 166 -5.94 -8.71 -17.54
CA GLY A 166 -5.26 -9.38 -16.43
C GLY A 166 -4.76 -8.39 -15.37
N HIS A 167 -4.23 -7.24 -15.80
CA HIS A 167 -3.83 -6.17 -14.88
C HIS A 167 -5.01 -5.58 -14.11
N CYS A 168 -6.15 -5.35 -14.79
CA CYS A 168 -7.36 -4.85 -14.16
C CYS A 168 -7.89 -5.84 -13.10
N ILE A 169 -8.05 -7.11 -13.47
CA ILE A 169 -8.54 -8.16 -12.55
C ILE A 169 -7.61 -8.30 -11.34
N HIS A 170 -6.29 -8.36 -11.55
CA HIS A 170 -5.32 -8.46 -10.45
C HIS A 170 -5.42 -7.29 -9.47
N MET A 171 -5.53 -6.06 -9.98
CA MET A 171 -5.71 -4.86 -9.16
C MET A 171 -7.03 -4.88 -8.38
N THR A 172 -8.15 -5.23 -9.02
CA THR A 172 -9.46 -5.33 -8.34
C THR A 172 -9.43 -6.38 -7.24
N CYS A 173 -8.92 -7.58 -7.52
CA CYS A 173 -8.76 -8.62 -6.51
C CYS A 173 -7.82 -8.19 -5.38
N GLY A 174 -6.73 -7.48 -5.70
CA GLY A 174 -5.78 -6.95 -4.72
C GLY A 174 -6.41 -5.91 -3.78
N ILE A 175 -7.20 -4.98 -4.31
CA ILE A 175 -7.93 -3.98 -3.51
C ILE A 175 -8.94 -4.67 -2.58
N LEU A 176 -9.73 -5.61 -3.11
CA LEU A 176 -10.72 -6.35 -2.30
C LEU A 176 -10.04 -7.21 -1.23
N CYS A 177 -8.91 -7.84 -1.56
CA CYS A 177 -8.08 -8.56 -0.59
C CYS A 177 -7.61 -7.65 0.54
N PHE A 178 -7.06 -6.48 0.21
CA PHE A 178 -6.55 -5.57 1.22
C PHE A 178 -7.67 -5.02 2.11
N CYS A 179 -8.79 -4.59 1.53
CA CYS A 179 -9.97 -4.13 2.28
C CYS A 179 -10.52 -5.20 3.24
N SER A 180 -10.69 -6.44 2.75
CA SER A 180 -11.19 -7.54 3.59
C SER A 180 -10.20 -7.88 4.71
N SER A 181 -8.89 -7.81 4.46
CA SER A 181 -7.86 -8.04 5.49
C SER A 181 -7.91 -6.99 6.60
N VAL A 182 -8.16 -5.73 6.25
CA VAL A 182 -8.27 -4.63 7.20
C VAL A 182 -9.54 -4.77 8.05
N ILE A 183 -10.68 -5.12 7.42
CA ILE A 183 -11.93 -5.40 8.16
C ILE A 183 -11.72 -6.57 9.13
N CYS A 184 -11.03 -7.64 8.69
CA CYS A 184 -10.67 -8.78 9.53
C CYS A 184 -9.80 -8.35 10.72
N LEU A 185 -8.77 -7.53 10.49
CA LEU A 185 -7.90 -7.02 11.55
C LEU A 185 -8.68 -6.18 12.56
N CYS A 186 -9.44 -5.17 12.09
CA CYS A 186 -10.25 -4.31 12.96
C CYS A 186 -11.22 -5.14 13.81
N THR A 187 -12.00 -6.04 13.19
CA THR A 187 -12.92 -6.92 13.93
C THR A 187 -12.20 -7.88 14.87
N GLY A 188 -10.97 -8.29 14.56
CA GLY A 188 -10.11 -9.10 15.43
C GLY A 188 -9.67 -8.35 16.69
N LEU A 189 -9.36 -7.05 16.58
CA LEU A 189 -9.02 -6.20 17.73
C LEU A 189 -10.20 -6.01 18.69
N TRP A 190 -11.44 -6.15 18.21
CA TRP A 190 -12.65 -6.06 19.02
C TRP A 190 -13.05 -7.38 19.69
N LYS A 191 -12.26 -8.45 19.57
CA LYS A 191 -12.50 -9.68 20.35
C LYS A 191 -12.32 -9.41 21.84
N GLU A 192 -13.16 -10.03 22.66
CA GLU A 192 -13.18 -9.83 24.11
C GLU A 192 -11.82 -10.06 24.77
N ASP A 193 -11.08 -11.09 24.35
CA ASP A 193 -9.77 -11.41 24.93
C ASP A 193 -8.74 -10.31 24.70
N PHE A 194 -8.70 -9.75 23.48
CA PHE A 194 -7.81 -8.64 23.16
C PHE A 194 -8.23 -7.37 23.88
N GLN A 195 -9.55 -7.10 23.94
CA GLN A 195 -10.12 -5.95 24.62
C GLN A 195 -9.87 -5.98 26.13
N ARG A 196 -9.93 -7.14 26.77
CA ARG A 196 -9.58 -7.31 28.19
C ARG A 196 -8.09 -7.08 28.44
N TRP A 197 -7.22 -7.42 27.48
CA TRP A 197 -5.78 -7.23 27.61
C TRP A 197 -5.35 -5.75 27.44
N THR A 198 -5.81 -5.05 26.40
CA THR A 198 -5.36 -3.66 26.14
C THR A 198 -6.22 -2.57 26.77
N GLY A 199 -7.50 -2.87 27.01
CA GLY A 199 -8.53 -1.85 27.22
C GLY A 199 -9.01 -1.19 25.93
N GLN A 200 -10.12 -0.47 26.02
CA GLN A 200 -10.84 0.12 24.87
C GLN A 200 -10.09 1.27 24.19
N ASN A 201 -9.42 2.13 24.96
CA ASN A 201 -8.73 3.31 24.40
C ASN A 201 -7.65 2.91 23.39
N VAL A 202 -6.92 1.83 23.67
CA VAL A 202 -5.89 1.30 22.77
C VAL A 202 -6.53 0.75 21.49
N ILE A 203 -7.67 0.07 21.57
CA ILE A 203 -8.39 -0.43 20.38
C ILE A 203 -8.84 0.73 19.49
N TYR A 204 -9.37 1.81 20.06
CA TYR A 204 -9.74 2.99 19.28
C TYR A 204 -8.53 3.61 18.58
N MET A 205 -7.40 3.75 19.28
CA MET A 205 -6.16 4.27 18.72
C MET A 205 -5.62 3.37 17.59
N LEU A 206 -5.60 2.04 17.79
CA LEU A 206 -5.18 1.09 16.76
C LEU A 206 -6.09 1.12 15.54
N ASN A 207 -7.41 1.15 15.72
CA ASN A 207 -8.36 1.28 14.60
C ASN A 207 -8.19 2.59 13.85
N PHE A 208 -7.90 3.70 14.55
CA PHE A 208 -7.57 4.98 13.91
C PHE A 208 -6.31 4.86 13.05
N PHE A 209 -5.25 4.23 13.58
CA PHE A 209 -4.03 3.97 12.83
C PHE A 209 -4.30 3.13 11.59
N ILE A 210 -5.02 2.02 11.75
CA ILE A 210 -5.42 1.11 10.68
C ILE A 210 -6.16 1.85 9.58
N THR A 211 -7.16 2.64 9.96
CA THR A 211 -7.99 3.39 9.03
C THR A 211 -7.16 4.44 8.28
N PHE A 212 -6.25 5.12 8.95
CA PHE A 212 -5.40 6.16 8.35
C PHE A 212 -4.49 5.59 7.25
N TYR A 213 -3.64 4.61 7.56
CA TYR A 213 -2.71 4.09 6.55
C TYR A 213 -3.45 3.32 5.45
N THR A 214 -4.56 2.65 5.78
CA THR A 214 -5.38 1.95 4.79
C THR A 214 -5.96 2.93 3.79
N SER A 215 -6.50 4.06 4.26
CA SER A 215 -7.03 5.12 3.38
C SER A 215 -5.96 5.63 2.41
N LEU A 216 -4.74 5.89 2.89
CA LEU A 216 -3.64 6.34 2.03
C LEU A 216 -3.22 5.27 1.00
N ILE A 217 -3.07 4.01 1.41
CA ILE A 217 -2.73 2.89 0.51
C ILE A 217 -3.83 2.72 -0.54
N LEU A 218 -5.11 2.77 -0.15
CA LEU A 218 -6.22 2.63 -1.07
C LEU A 218 -6.29 3.79 -2.06
N ILE A 219 -6.21 5.05 -1.60
CA ILE A 219 -6.23 6.23 -2.48
C ILE A 219 -5.10 6.15 -3.50
N THR A 220 -3.87 5.88 -3.07
CA THR A 220 -2.72 5.77 -3.97
C THR A 220 -2.85 4.62 -4.96
N THR A 221 -3.47 3.50 -4.55
CA THR A 221 -3.74 2.35 -5.42
C THR A 221 -4.84 2.65 -6.43
N ILE A 222 -5.93 3.30 -6.02
CA ILE A 222 -7.04 3.69 -6.88
C ILE A 222 -6.58 4.72 -7.93
N ILE A 223 -5.80 5.73 -7.54
CA ILE A 223 -5.22 6.70 -8.49
C ILE A 223 -4.39 5.96 -9.55
N LYS A 224 -3.56 4.99 -9.15
CA LYS A 224 -2.80 4.16 -10.08
C LYS A 224 -3.68 3.30 -10.99
N PHE A 225 -4.77 2.77 -10.45
CA PHE A 225 -5.74 1.97 -11.20
C PHE A 225 -6.43 2.81 -12.27
N VAL A 226 -6.94 4.00 -11.91
CA VAL A 226 -7.60 4.92 -12.85
C VAL A 226 -6.63 5.43 -13.92
N ASN A 227 -5.40 5.80 -13.56
CA ASN A 227 -4.43 6.36 -14.51
C ASN A 227 -3.81 5.33 -15.47
N LYS A 228 -3.90 4.03 -15.15
CA LYS A 228 -3.42 2.93 -16.01
C LYS A 228 -4.55 2.11 -16.64
N GLY A 229 -5.79 2.35 -16.22
CA GLY A 229 -7.00 1.64 -16.65
C GLY A 229 -7.30 1.87 -18.11
#